data_AF-A0A8H5ZFM1-F1
#
_entry.id   AF-A0A8H5ZFM1-F1
#
_cell.length_a   1.000
_cell.length_b   1.000
_cell.length_c   1.000
_cell.angle_alpha   90.00
_cell.angle_beta   90.00
_cell.angle_gamma   90.00
#
_symmetry.space_group_name_H-M   'P 1'
#
loop_
_entity.id
_entity.type
_entity.pdbx_description
1 polymer ?
#
loop_
_entity_poly.entity_id
_entity_poly.type
_entity_poly.pdbx_seq_one_letter_code
_entity_poly.pdbx_strand_id
1 'polypeptide(L)'
;MTRIIIDVVIDIGCPFCYVALKRIKRAIQTHQDRYTDDSIIVQWYPMILQPNAPKVSIDISTYIASVFGQEALDAKSECEQTLSRA
;
A
#
# COMPACT_ATOMS: atom_id res chain seq x y z
N MET A 1 2.65 19.75 -23.72
CA MET A 1 1.32 19.41 -23.16
C MET A 1 1.05 17.95 -23.37
N THR A 2 1.42 17.14 -22.39
CA THR A 2 1.16 15.70 -22.39
C THR A 2 0.02 15.40 -21.42
N ARG A 3 -0.91 14.57 -21.84
CA ARG A 3 -1.95 14.03 -20.96
C ARG A 3 -1.51 12.67 -20.46
N ILE A 4 -1.35 12.54 -19.15
CA ILE A 4 -0.93 11.31 -18.47
C ILE A 4 -2.12 10.76 -17.71
N ILE A 5 -2.45 9.49 -17.97
CA ILE A 5 -3.51 8.76 -17.25
C ILE A 5 -2.82 7.69 -16.41
N ILE A 6 -3.15 7.64 -15.12
CA ILE A 6 -2.57 6.70 -14.16
C ILE A 6 -3.71 5.87 -13.58
N ASP A 7 -3.69 4.57 -13.88
CA ASP A 7 -4.63 3.61 -13.31
C ASP A 7 -4.04 3.01 -12.03
N VAL A 8 -4.75 3.17 -10.92
CA VAL A 8 -4.30 2.78 -9.60
C VAL A 8 -5.24 1.75 -9.02
N VAL A 9 -4.76 0.50 -8.93
CA VAL A 9 -5.48 -0.63 -8.34
C VAL A 9 -5.08 -0.75 -6.86
N ILE A 10 -6.05 -0.61 -5.95
CA ILE A 10 -5.78 -0.60 -4.50
C ILE A 10 -6.76 -1.44 -3.69
N ASP A 11 -6.27 -1.97 -2.58
CA ASP A 11 -7.06 -2.58 -1.51
C ASP A 11 -6.86 -1.80 -0.21
N ILE A 12 -7.95 -1.62 0.55
CA ILE A 12 -7.95 -1.03 1.90
C ILE A 12 -7.21 -1.91 2.91
N GLY A 13 -7.15 -3.22 2.71
CA GLY A 13 -6.45 -4.17 3.58
C GLY A 13 -4.94 -4.21 3.37
N CYS A 14 -4.42 -3.50 2.36
CA CYS A 14 -3.01 -3.55 2.00
C CYS A 14 -2.22 -2.38 2.62
N PRO A 15 -1.27 -2.64 3.54
CA PRO A 15 -0.46 -1.58 4.14
C PRO A 15 0.43 -0.88 3.10
N PHE A 16 0.89 -1.60 2.08
CA PHE A 16 1.72 -1.03 1.02
C PHE A 16 0.94 -0.13 0.07
N CYS A 17 -0.37 -0.37 -0.13
CA CYS A 17 -1.22 0.55 -0.89
C CYS A 17 -1.30 1.93 -0.24
N TYR A 18 -1.29 2.00 1.10
CA TYR A 18 -1.23 3.28 1.82
C TYR A 18 0.11 4.00 1.62
N VAL A 19 1.23 3.26 1.66
CA VAL A 19 2.56 3.82 1.36
C VAL A 19 2.64 4.32 -0.08
N ALA A 20 2.13 3.53 -1.03
CA ALA A 20 2.08 3.87 -2.44
C ALA A 20 1.26 5.14 -2.70
N LEU A 21 0.10 5.29 -2.04
CA LEU A 21 -0.74 6.51 -2.13
C LEU A 21 0.06 7.77 -1.79
N LYS A 22 0.84 7.76 -0.71
CA LYS A 22 1.69 8.91 -0.34
C LYS A 22 2.76 9.19 -1.38
N ARG A 23 3.40 8.14 -1.91
CA ARG A 23 4.45 8.26 -2.93
C ARG A 23 3.93 8.79 -4.26
N ILE A 24 2.77 8.30 -4.72
CA ILE A 24 2.11 8.76 -5.95
C ILE A 24 1.77 10.25 -5.83
N LYS A 25 1.14 10.67 -4.72
CA LYS A 25 0.83 12.08 -4.48
C LYS A 25 2.07 12.98 -4.55
N ARG A 26 3.17 12.56 -3.91
CA ARG A 26 4.44 13.28 -3.95
C ARG A 26 5.02 13.35 -5.37
N ALA A 27 4.99 12.24 -6.11
CA ALA A 27 5.49 12.19 -7.48
C ALA A 27 4.71 13.12 -8.41
N ILE A 28 3.38 13.13 -8.31
CA ILE A 28 2.50 14.03 -9.06
C ILE A 28 2.87 15.48 -8.78
N GLN A 29 2.98 15.86 -7.50
CA GLN A 29 3.36 17.21 -7.12
C GLN A 29 4.73 17.60 -7.69
N THR A 30 5.74 16.74 -7.53
CA THR A 30 7.09 16.97 -8.07
C THR A 30 7.11 17.08 -9.60
N HIS A 31 6.23 16.38 -10.31
CA HIS A 31 6.09 16.48 -11.77
C HIS A 31 5.46 17.82 -12.16
N GLN A 32 4.37 18.20 -11.51
CA GLN A 32 3.65 19.44 -11.78
C GLN A 32 4.48 20.68 -11.46
N ASP A 33 5.39 20.61 -10.48
CA ASP A 33 6.34 21.68 -10.17
C ASP A 33 7.32 21.95 -11.33
N ARG A 34 7.61 20.95 -12.17
CA ARG A 34 8.54 21.07 -13.32
C ARG A 34 7.85 21.26 -14.65
N TYR A 35 6.66 20.68 -14.80
CA TYR A 35 5.90 20.64 -16.05
C TYR A 35 4.47 21.11 -15.78
N THR A 36 4.30 22.44 -15.72
CA THR A 36 3.02 23.09 -15.38
C THR A 36 1.91 22.86 -16.41
N ASP A 37 2.30 22.56 -17.65
CA ASP A 37 1.38 22.41 -18.78
C ASP A 37 0.90 20.95 -18.97
N ASP A 38 1.42 20.00 -18.19
CA ASP A 38 1.01 18.61 -18.26
C ASP A 38 -0.22 18.33 -17.40
N SER A 39 -1.14 17.54 -17.94
CA SER A 39 -2.38 17.14 -17.25
C SER A 39 -2.27 15.70 -16.78
N ILE A 40 -2.41 15.49 -15.47
CA ILE A 40 -2.40 14.15 -14.85
C ILE A 40 -3.82 13.81 -14.39
N ILE A 41 -4.32 12.66 -14.80
CA ILE A 41 -5.60 12.09 -14.36
C ILE A 41 -5.32 10.77 -13.67
N VAL A 42 -5.81 10.62 -12.44
CA VAL A 42 -5.66 9.38 -11.67
C VAL A 42 -7.01 8.68 -11.58
N GLN A 43 -7.07 7.43 -12.03
CA GLN A 43 -8.24 6.57 -11.98
C GLN A 43 -8.03 5.50 -10.93
N TRP A 44 -9.00 5.34 -10.03
CA TRP A 44 -8.89 4.44 -8.88
C TRP A 44 -9.77 3.21 -9.09
N TYR A 45 -9.16 2.03 -8.94
CA TYR A 45 -9.81 0.74 -9.14
C TYR A 45 -9.70 -0.09 -7.86
N PRO A 46 -10.83 -0.60 -7.33
CA PRO A 46 -10.80 -1.43 -6.14
C PRO A 46 -10.26 -2.84 -6.46
N MET A 47 -9.51 -3.40 -5.51
CA MET A 47 -9.05 -4.78 -5.51
C MET A 47 -9.35 -5.42 -4.16
N ILE A 48 -9.66 -6.71 -4.17
CA ILE A 48 -9.85 -7.51 -2.96
C ILE A 48 -8.69 -8.51 -2.89
N LEU A 49 -7.73 -8.25 -2.01
CA LEU A 49 -6.57 -9.13 -1.78
C LEU A 49 -6.99 -10.43 -1.07
N GLN A 50 -8.05 -10.34 -0.26
CA GLN A 50 -8.56 -11.43 0.60
C GLN A 50 -10.04 -11.68 0.33
N PRO A 51 -10.39 -12.44 -0.73
CA PRO A 51 -11.79 -12.71 -1.07
C PRO A 51 -12.56 -13.46 0.03
N ASN A 52 -11.86 -14.30 0.79
CA ASN A 52 -12.42 -15.15 1.83
C ASN A 52 -12.05 -14.64 3.24
N ALA A 53 -11.96 -13.31 3.41
CA ALA A 53 -11.62 -12.71 4.70
C ALA A 53 -12.59 -13.18 5.82
N PRO A 54 -12.09 -13.46 7.03
CA PRO A 54 -12.91 -13.92 8.14
C PRO A 54 -13.91 -12.83 8.55
N LYS A 55 -15.15 -13.25 8.86
CA LYS A 55 -16.22 -12.35 9.31
C LYS A 55 -16.03 -11.84 10.75
N VAL A 56 -15.16 -12.48 11.51
CA VAL A 56 -14.81 -12.13 12.88
C VAL A 56 -13.38 -11.64 12.89
N SER A 57 -13.10 -10.61 13.69
CA SER A 57 -11.75 -10.09 13.87
C SER A 57 -10.82 -11.19 14.38
N ILE A 58 -9.66 -11.32 13.75
CA ILE A 58 -8.58 -12.19 14.19
C ILE A 58 -7.33 -11.36 14.45
N ASP A 59 -6.48 -11.86 15.34
CA ASP A 59 -5.17 -11.25 15.59
C ASP A 59 -4.33 -11.26 14.30
N ILE A 60 -3.74 -10.10 13.97
CA ILE A 60 -3.03 -9.92 12.71
C ILE A 60 -1.75 -10.75 12.64
N SER A 61 -1.09 -11.00 13.76
CA SER A 61 0.12 -11.83 13.80
C SER A 61 -0.21 -13.29 13.53
N THR A 62 -1.29 -13.79 14.12
CA THR A 62 -1.85 -15.12 13.86
C THR A 62 -2.24 -15.28 12.39
N TYR A 63 -2.87 -14.25 11.82
CA TYR A 63 -3.25 -14.24 10.41
C TYR A 63 -2.03 -14.21 9.46
N ILE A 64 -1.01 -13.42 9.75
CA ILE A 64 0.21 -13.38 8.94
C ILE A 64 0.90 -14.75 8.95
N ALA A 65 0.99 -15.39 10.12
CA ALA A 65 1.58 -16.73 10.22
C ALA A 65 0.79 -17.79 9.43
N SER A 66 -0.54 -17.69 9.36
CA SER A 66 -1.37 -18.63 8.60
C SER A 66 -1.25 -18.47 7.08
N VAL A 67 -1.01 -17.24 6.60
CA VAL A 67 -0.90 -16.94 5.16
C VAL A 67 0.54 -17.11 4.66
N PHE A 68 1.52 -16.64 5.43
CA PHE A 68 2.92 -16.51 5.00
C PHE A 68 3.90 -17.44 5.74
N GLY A 69 3.43 -18.16 6.76
CA GLY A 69 4.25 -19.04 7.59
C GLY A 69 4.91 -18.33 8.78
N GLN A 70 5.49 -19.12 9.68
CA GLN A 70 6.08 -18.63 10.93
C GLN A 70 7.27 -17.69 10.70
N GLU A 71 8.09 -17.97 9.68
CA GLU A 71 9.26 -17.15 9.32
C GLU A 71 8.88 -15.69 9.02
N ALA A 72 7.73 -15.47 8.36
CA ALA A 72 7.24 -14.13 8.07
C ALA A 72 6.81 -13.37 9.34
N LEU A 73 6.26 -14.08 10.32
CA LEU A 73 5.90 -13.50 11.61
C LEU A 73 7.16 -13.13 12.41
N ASP A 74 8.17 -13.99 12.40
CA ASP A 74 9.43 -13.76 13.11
C ASP A 74 10.14 -12.52 12.54
N ALA A 75 10.23 -12.42 11.21
CA ALA A 75 10.80 -11.25 10.51
C ALA A 75 10.03 -9.95 10.82
N LYS A 76 8.70 -10.00 10.87
CA LYS A 76 7.87 -8.86 11.29
C LYS A 76 8.23 -8.44 12.72
N SER A 77 8.30 -9.38 13.64
CA SER A 77 8.55 -9.11 15.06
C SER A 77 9.92 -8.48 15.29
N GLU A 78 10.95 -8.94 14.58
CA GLU A 78 12.29 -8.37 14.62
C GLU A 78 12.31 -6.92 14.10
N CYS A 79 11.58 -6.67 13.00
CA CYS A 79 11.43 -5.33 12.45
C CYS A 79 10.74 -4.38 13.45
N GLU A 80 9.64 -4.82 14.09
CA GLU A 80 8.93 -4.05 15.11
C GLU A 80 9.82 -3.74 16.34
N GLN A 81 10.60 -4.72 16.80
CA GLN A 81 11.56 -4.53 17.89
C GLN A 81 12.67 -3.54 17.52
N THR A 82 13.13 -3.57 16.28
CA THR A 82 14.17 -2.65 15.80
C THR A 82 13.63 -1.23 15.70
N LEU A 83 12.43 -1.06 15.13
CA LEU A 83 11.78 0.24 14.96
C LEU A 83 11.35 0.88 16.29
N SER A 84 10.94 0.08 17.28
CA SER A 84 10.57 0.58 18.61
C SER A 84 11.77 1.00 19.48
N ARG A 85 12.98 0.58 19.09
CA ARG A 85 14.23 0.96 19.74
C ARG A 85 14.88 2.21 19.14
N ALA A 86 14.38 2.67 17.99
CA ALA A 86 14.83 3.87 17.27
C ALA A 86 13.96 5.08 17.62
#